data_AF-A0A8D8IUI1-F1
#
_entry.id   AF-A0A8D8IUI1-F1
#
_cell.length_a   1.000
_cell.length_b   1.000
_cell.length_c   1.000
_cell.angle_alpha   90.00
_cell.angle_beta   90.00
_cell.angle_gamma   90.00
#
_symmetry.space_group_name_H-M   'P 1'
#
loop_
_entity.id
_entity.type
_entity.pdbx_description
1 polymer ?
#
loop_
_entity_poly.entity_id
_entity_poly.type
_entity_poly.pdbx_seq_one_letter_code
_entity_poly.pdbx_strand_id
1 'polypeptide(L)'
;GVGPVPPQQFHQQGPRFILPATPDPVLMQLVTVMQQQQQQLAQQIQEQHQQMRQQQQNMAQQQESITAIVRQQQQFMETVAANNGQIPFHPERILDSLANNIKEFRYDPESSVTFAVWFSRYDDLFEKDAARLDEKAKIRLLLRKLGMEEHERYTSFILPQVSKDFSFSKTVDTLKSLFGAQESLVSRRYRCLQITKQPTEDHVSYACRVNKFCVEFDLKKLSEDEFKSLIYVLGLKSESDAEIRTRLLTKIEEQPEVTLQQVSEECQRLLNLKHDTAMIESHSMEVNKVQQQRFNRQWEKKKDRSPSPSAQNGIKRRAKKPCWLCGSMHFREDCDYLDH
;
A
#
# COMPACT_ATOMS: atom_id res chain seq x y z
N GLY A 1 -78.14 48.88 104.86
CA GLY A 1 -77.83 49.64 106.09
C GLY A 1 -76.65 49.02 106.77
N VAL A 2 -75.72 49.86 107.24
CA VAL A 2 -74.74 49.66 108.35
C VAL A 2 -73.90 48.37 108.24
N GLY A 3 -72.63 48.40 107.86
CA GLY A 3 -71.52 49.01 108.62
C GLY A 3 -70.57 47.88 109.09
N PRO A 4 -69.27 48.15 109.30
CA PRO A 4 -68.16 47.20 109.10
C PRO A 4 -67.63 46.57 110.40
N VAL A 5 -66.67 45.63 110.32
CA VAL A 5 -65.44 45.49 111.17
C VAL A 5 -64.71 44.13 110.92
N PRO A 6 -63.37 44.11 110.78
CA PRO A 6 -62.51 42.92 110.69
C PRO A 6 -61.91 42.55 112.08
N PRO A 7 -60.75 41.87 112.16
CA PRO A 7 -60.43 40.45 111.99
C PRO A 7 -60.26 39.74 113.35
N GLN A 8 -60.11 38.40 113.41
CA GLN A 8 -59.36 37.76 114.52
C GLN A 8 -58.93 36.33 114.19
N GLN A 9 -57.61 36.12 114.24
CA GLN A 9 -56.99 34.81 114.33
C GLN A 9 -57.28 34.21 115.71
N PHE A 10 -57.77 32.97 115.73
CA PHE A 10 -57.75 32.12 116.91
C PHE A 10 -56.92 30.87 116.62
N HIS A 11 -55.81 30.74 117.35
CA HIS A 11 -55.09 29.49 117.51
C HIS A 11 -55.95 28.54 118.35
N GLN A 12 -56.28 27.36 117.81
CA GLN A 12 -56.63 26.19 118.60
C GLN A 12 -55.84 24.99 118.08
N GLN A 13 -55.10 24.37 118.99
CA GLN A 13 -54.34 23.14 118.77
C GLN A 13 -55.31 21.96 118.76
N GLY A 14 -55.20 21.12 117.73
CA GLY A 14 -55.95 19.87 117.51
C GLY A 14 -55.28 19.10 116.35
N PRO A 15 -55.43 17.78 116.28
CA PRO A 15 -54.32 16.83 116.20
C PRO A 15 -53.61 16.81 114.84
N ARG A 16 -52.28 16.67 114.87
CA ARG A 16 -51.44 16.36 113.71
C ARG A 16 -51.87 15.02 113.11
N PHE A 17 -52.74 15.06 112.11
CA PHE A 17 -52.90 13.96 111.16
C PHE A 17 -51.82 14.09 110.09
N ILE A 18 -50.77 13.30 110.23
CA ILE A 18 -49.80 13.04 109.17
C ILE A 18 -50.53 12.17 108.14
N LEU A 19 -51.04 12.79 107.07
CA LEU A 19 -51.40 12.06 105.86
C LEU A 19 -50.10 11.60 105.18
N PRO A 20 -49.96 10.31 104.82
CA PRO A 20 -48.71 9.80 104.27
C PRO A 20 -48.46 10.43 102.89
N ALA A 21 -47.30 11.06 102.74
CA ALA A 21 -46.82 11.65 101.49
C ALA A 21 -46.24 10.59 100.54
N THR A 22 -46.97 9.50 100.30
CA THR A 22 -46.56 8.44 99.37
C THR A 22 -47.78 7.90 98.62
N PRO A 23 -47.86 8.06 97.29
CA PRO A 23 -48.92 7.44 96.50
C PRO A 23 -48.82 5.92 96.61
N ASP A 24 -49.98 5.25 96.65
CA ASP A 24 -50.11 3.79 96.76
C ASP A 24 -49.28 3.10 95.64
N PRO A 25 -48.30 2.25 95.99
CA PRO A 25 -47.38 1.65 95.02
C PRO A 25 -48.10 0.79 93.97
N VAL A 26 -49.26 0.23 94.29
CA VAL A 26 -50.04 -0.61 93.36
C VAL A 26 -50.72 0.23 92.29
N LEU A 27 -51.26 1.40 92.65
CA LEU A 27 -51.88 2.34 91.70
C LEU A 27 -50.83 2.98 90.77
N MET A 28 -49.65 3.31 91.29
CA MET A 28 -48.53 3.80 90.48
C MET A 28 -48.05 2.75 89.47
N GLN A 29 -47.98 1.47 89.86
CA GLN A 29 -47.66 0.38 88.94
C GLN A 29 -48.72 0.24 87.84
N LEU A 30 -50.01 0.29 88.18
CA LEU A 30 -51.10 0.14 87.21
C LEU A 30 -51.11 1.28 86.17
N VAL A 31 -50.92 2.53 86.62
CA VAL A 31 -50.82 3.70 85.73
C VAL A 31 -49.58 3.59 84.84
N THR A 32 -48.45 3.14 85.38
CA THR A 32 -47.22 2.94 84.60
C THR A 32 -47.38 1.87 83.53
N VAL A 33 -48.05 0.74 83.85
CA VAL A 33 -48.33 -0.33 82.89
C VAL A 33 -49.30 0.13 81.80
N MET A 34 -50.36 0.87 82.15
CA MET A 34 -51.28 1.44 81.15
C MET A 34 -50.58 2.45 80.24
N GLN A 35 -49.72 3.31 80.81
CA GLN A 35 -48.97 4.28 80.02
C GLN A 35 -47.95 3.60 79.11
N GLN A 36 -47.31 2.52 79.58
CA GLN A 36 -46.43 1.69 78.79
C GLN A 36 -47.19 0.99 77.65
N GLN A 37 -48.38 0.47 77.91
CA GLN A 37 -49.23 -0.16 76.89
C GLN A 37 -49.69 0.86 75.83
N GLN A 38 -50.05 2.08 76.25
CA GLN A 38 -50.42 3.15 75.32
C GLN A 38 -49.23 3.61 74.46
N GLN A 39 -48.02 3.67 75.04
CA GLN A 39 -46.79 3.97 74.29
C GLN A 39 -46.43 2.86 73.30
N GLN A 40 -46.59 1.59 73.69
CA GLN A 40 -46.36 0.46 72.77
C GLN A 40 -47.33 0.48 71.60
N LEU A 41 -48.63 0.74 71.85
CA LEU A 41 -49.63 0.86 70.78
C LEU A 41 -49.31 2.02 69.82
N ALA A 42 -48.88 3.17 70.37
CA ALA A 42 -48.49 4.33 69.56
C ALA A 42 -47.24 4.04 68.70
N GLN A 43 -46.25 3.33 69.25
CA GLN A 43 -45.05 2.91 68.50
C GLN A 43 -45.43 1.95 67.36
N GLN A 44 -46.28 0.97 67.62
CA GLN A 44 -46.74 0.01 66.61
C GLN A 44 -47.48 0.71 65.45
N ILE A 45 -48.33 1.70 65.77
CA ILE A 45 -49.02 2.51 64.76
C ILE A 45 -48.01 3.36 63.95
N GLN A 46 -46.99 3.93 64.59
CA GLN A 46 -45.95 4.71 63.89
C GLN A 46 -45.13 3.83 62.95
N GLU A 47 -44.73 2.64 63.37
CA GLU A 47 -43.99 1.68 62.54
C GLU A 47 -44.82 1.26 61.32
N GLN A 48 -46.11 0.96 61.51
CA GLN A 48 -46.99 0.57 60.40
C GLN A 48 -47.16 1.71 59.39
N HIS A 49 -47.28 2.96 59.85
CA HIS A 49 -47.31 4.13 58.96
C HIS A 49 -45.98 4.35 58.24
N GLN A 50 -44.85 4.08 58.90
CA GLN A 50 -43.54 4.22 58.28
C GLN A 50 -43.33 3.16 57.18
N GLN A 51 -43.74 1.91 57.41
CA GLN A 51 -43.73 0.86 56.39
C GLN A 51 -44.61 1.23 55.19
N MET A 52 -45.82 1.73 55.43
CA MET A 52 -46.72 2.15 54.36
C MET A 52 -46.14 3.29 53.53
N ARG A 53 -45.53 4.30 54.17
CA ARG A 53 -44.85 5.41 53.46
C ARG A 53 -43.69 4.89 52.60
N GLN A 54 -42.90 3.96 53.12
CA GLN A 54 -41.77 3.41 52.37
C GLN A 54 -42.24 2.58 51.17
N GLN A 55 -43.30 1.78 51.32
CA GLN A 55 -43.91 1.06 50.20
C GLN A 55 -44.45 2.01 49.13
N GLN A 56 -45.07 3.12 49.53
CA GLN A 56 -45.58 4.13 48.59
C GLN A 56 -44.44 4.84 47.83
N GLN A 57 -43.33 5.16 48.50
CA GLN A 57 -42.14 5.72 47.87
C GLN A 57 -41.52 4.77 46.85
N ASN A 58 -41.41 3.48 47.19
CA ASN A 58 -40.87 2.46 46.27
C ASN A 58 -41.75 2.32 45.02
N MET A 59 -43.09 2.33 45.17
CA MET A 59 -44.00 2.31 44.03
C MET A 59 -43.88 3.58 43.17
N ALA A 60 -43.76 4.75 43.79
CA ALA A 60 -43.59 6.01 43.05
C ALA A 60 -42.29 6.01 42.24
N GLN A 61 -41.17 5.58 42.83
CA GLN A 61 -39.89 5.43 42.12
C GLN A 61 -39.97 4.41 40.98
N GLN A 62 -40.66 3.28 41.21
CA GLN A 62 -40.86 2.28 40.18
C GLN A 62 -41.71 2.84 39.03
N GLN A 63 -42.76 3.61 39.33
CA GLN A 63 -43.60 4.24 38.32
C GLN A 63 -42.87 5.33 37.53
N GLU A 64 -42.02 6.13 38.18
CA GLU A 64 -41.15 7.10 37.50
C GLU A 64 -40.14 6.42 36.59
N SER A 65 -39.51 5.33 37.02
CA SER A 65 -38.56 4.58 36.18
C SER A 65 -39.25 3.94 34.96
N ILE A 66 -40.43 3.35 35.14
CA ILE A 66 -41.24 2.82 34.02
C ILE A 66 -41.62 3.96 33.07
N THR A 67 -42.06 5.10 33.60
CA THR A 67 -42.45 6.27 32.78
C THR A 67 -41.24 6.82 32.01
N ALA A 68 -40.05 6.86 32.62
CA ALA A 68 -38.82 7.26 31.96
C ALA A 68 -38.43 6.29 30.83
N ILE A 69 -38.53 4.98 31.06
CA ILE A 69 -38.28 3.95 30.03
C ILE A 69 -39.27 4.08 28.88
N VAL A 70 -40.57 4.23 29.17
CA VAL A 70 -41.61 4.42 28.15
C VAL A 70 -41.34 5.68 27.35
N ARG A 71 -40.99 6.79 28.00
CA ARG A 71 -40.67 8.06 27.32
C ARG A 71 -39.44 7.94 26.43
N GLN A 72 -38.40 7.25 26.88
CA GLN A 72 -37.21 6.97 26.06
C GLN A 72 -37.57 6.13 24.83
N GLN A 73 -38.43 5.12 25.01
CA GLN A 73 -38.90 4.25 23.93
C GLN A 73 -39.78 5.03 22.94
N GLN A 74 -40.62 5.95 23.43
CA GLN A 74 -41.46 6.82 22.61
C GLN A 74 -40.62 7.81 21.81
N GLN A 75 -39.59 8.44 22.41
CA GLN A 75 -38.64 9.30 21.71
C GLN A 75 -37.86 8.55 20.63
N PHE A 76 -37.47 7.29 20.88
CA PHE A 76 -36.85 6.43 19.89
C PHE A 76 -37.81 6.10 18.74
N MET A 77 -39.07 5.74 19.05
CA MET A 77 -40.07 5.48 18.01
C MET A 77 -40.43 6.74 17.19
N GLU A 78 -40.50 7.92 17.81
CA GLU A 78 -40.75 9.19 17.12
C GLU A 78 -39.59 9.58 16.21
N THR A 79 -38.34 9.39 16.66
CA THR A 79 -37.15 9.62 15.81
C THR A 79 -37.05 8.63 14.65
N VAL A 80 -37.48 7.38 14.85
CA VAL A 80 -37.57 6.37 13.78
C VAL A 80 -38.74 6.68 12.83
N ALA A 81 -39.89 7.14 13.34
CA ALA A 81 -41.06 7.51 12.53
C ALA A 81 -40.83 8.78 11.72
N ALA A 82 -40.19 9.81 12.29
CA ALA A 82 -39.81 11.03 11.57
C ALA A 82 -38.79 10.78 10.46
N ASN A 83 -38.00 9.70 10.57
CA ASN A 83 -37.02 9.27 9.57
C ASN A 83 -37.47 8.08 8.71
N ASN A 84 -38.78 7.84 8.54
CA ASN A 84 -39.31 6.75 7.70
C ASN A 84 -38.74 5.35 8.02
N GLY A 85 -38.56 5.01 9.30
CA GLY A 85 -38.05 3.70 9.72
C GLY A 85 -36.52 3.57 9.73
N GLN A 86 -35.77 4.65 9.50
CA GLN A 86 -34.31 4.60 9.47
C GLN A 86 -33.71 4.85 10.86
N ILE A 87 -32.96 3.85 11.37
CA ILE A 87 -32.03 4.00 12.51
C ILE A 87 -31.11 5.20 12.22
N PRO A 88 -30.80 6.06 13.21
CA PRO A 88 -29.87 7.18 13.03
C PRO A 88 -28.58 6.71 12.33
N PHE A 89 -28.42 7.11 11.07
CA PHE A 89 -27.27 6.73 10.27
C PHE A 89 -26.08 7.55 10.76
N HIS A 90 -25.26 6.95 11.63
CA HIS A 90 -23.95 7.48 11.98
C HIS A 90 -22.90 6.86 11.06
N PRO A 91 -22.58 7.49 9.92
CA PRO A 91 -21.65 6.94 8.94
C PRO A 91 -20.27 6.66 9.53
N GLU A 92 -19.84 7.45 10.52
CA GLU A 92 -18.54 7.25 11.18
C GLU A 92 -18.47 5.97 12.00
N ARG A 93 -19.56 5.59 12.70
CA ARG A 93 -19.61 4.33 13.46
C ARG A 93 -19.59 3.11 12.54
N ILE A 94 -20.27 3.21 11.39
CA ILE A 94 -20.26 2.16 10.37
C ILE A 94 -18.86 2.05 9.76
N LEU A 95 -18.23 3.19 9.43
CA LEU A 95 -16.86 3.23 8.91
C LEU A 95 -15.85 2.60 9.87
N ASP A 96 -15.92 2.90 11.17
CA ASP A 96 -15.02 2.30 12.16
C ASP A 96 -15.25 0.79 12.31
N SER A 97 -16.50 0.34 12.30
CA SER A 97 -16.83 -1.08 12.35
C SER A 97 -16.31 -1.83 11.12
N LEU A 98 -16.55 -1.29 9.92
CA LEU A 98 -16.05 -1.87 8.66
C LEU A 98 -14.53 -1.83 8.60
N ALA A 99 -13.90 -0.75 9.08
CA ALA A 99 -12.46 -0.64 9.16
C ALA A 99 -11.88 -1.78 9.99
N ASN A 100 -12.46 -2.11 11.15
CA ASN A 100 -11.93 -3.19 11.99
C ASN A 100 -11.95 -4.57 11.30
N ASN A 101 -12.81 -4.78 10.30
CA ASN A 101 -12.87 -6.02 9.53
C ASN A 101 -11.84 -6.08 8.38
N ILE A 102 -11.22 -4.95 8.04
CA ILE A 102 -10.21 -4.86 6.97
C ILE A 102 -8.81 -4.80 7.57
N LYS A 103 -7.96 -5.75 7.17
CA LYS A 103 -6.53 -5.75 7.52
C LYS A 103 -5.80 -4.67 6.72
N GLU A 104 -4.81 -4.04 7.35
CA GLU A 104 -3.92 -3.09 6.69
C GLU A 104 -3.24 -3.73 5.46
N PHE A 105 -3.21 -3.00 4.36
CA PHE A 105 -2.49 -3.35 3.15
C PHE A 105 -1.05 -2.87 3.24
N ARG A 106 -0.11 -3.79 2.98
CA ARG A 106 1.32 -3.48 2.79
C ARG A 106 1.77 -4.13 1.51
N TYR A 107 2.36 -3.35 0.61
CA TYR A 107 2.76 -3.82 -0.69
C TYR A 107 4.07 -4.60 -0.58
N ASP A 108 4.05 -5.86 -1.02
CA ASP A 108 5.25 -6.69 -1.10
C ASP A 108 5.24 -7.42 -2.46
N PRO A 109 6.02 -6.92 -3.44
CA PRO A 109 6.10 -7.56 -4.75
C PRO A 109 6.78 -8.94 -4.69
N GLU A 110 7.70 -9.19 -3.77
CA GLU A 110 8.44 -10.46 -3.67
C GLU A 110 7.55 -11.59 -3.15
N SER A 111 6.73 -11.31 -2.15
CA SER A 111 5.72 -12.25 -1.65
C SER A 111 4.41 -12.27 -2.47
N SER A 112 4.38 -11.58 -3.62
CA SER A 112 3.19 -11.41 -4.47
C SER A 112 1.98 -10.79 -3.75
N VAL A 113 2.21 -9.97 -2.72
CA VAL A 113 1.16 -9.22 -2.00
C VAL A 113 0.86 -7.96 -2.79
N THR A 114 0.01 -8.12 -3.81
CA THR A 114 -0.48 -7.02 -4.65
C THR A 114 -1.79 -6.45 -4.12
N PHE A 115 -2.09 -5.21 -4.50
CA PHE A 115 -3.36 -4.59 -4.13
C PHE A 115 -4.56 -5.36 -4.69
N ALA A 116 -4.46 -5.92 -5.89
CA ALA A 116 -5.54 -6.72 -6.48
C ALA A 116 -5.89 -7.96 -5.65
N VAL A 117 -4.88 -8.69 -5.16
CA VAL A 117 -5.07 -9.89 -4.30
C VAL A 117 -5.58 -9.49 -2.92
N TRP A 118 -5.09 -8.38 -2.37
CA TRP A 118 -5.61 -7.89 -1.10
C TRP A 118 -7.07 -7.43 -1.21
N PHE A 119 -7.40 -6.68 -2.26
CA PHE A 119 -8.72 -6.09 -2.49
C PHE A 119 -9.77 -7.16 -2.79
N SER A 120 -9.44 -8.23 -3.52
CA SER A 120 -10.39 -9.30 -3.84
C SER A 120 -10.95 -10.02 -2.60
N ARG A 121 -10.25 -9.96 -1.46
CA ARG A 121 -10.75 -10.48 -0.17
C ARG A 121 -11.83 -9.60 0.47
N TYR A 122 -11.89 -8.34 0.07
CA TYR A 122 -12.77 -7.32 0.65
C TYR A 122 -13.73 -6.71 -0.38
N ASP A 123 -13.70 -7.16 -1.64
CA ASP A 123 -14.53 -6.63 -2.72
C ASP A 123 -16.03 -6.71 -2.36
N ASP A 124 -16.46 -7.89 -1.88
CA ASP A 124 -17.82 -8.12 -1.36
C ASP A 124 -18.19 -7.18 -0.20
N LEU A 125 -17.24 -6.81 0.66
CA LEU A 125 -17.48 -5.88 1.78
C LEU A 125 -17.77 -4.48 1.25
N PHE A 126 -17.05 -4.02 0.22
CA PHE A 126 -17.29 -2.71 -0.40
C PHE A 126 -18.59 -2.68 -1.23
N GLU A 127 -19.00 -3.82 -1.77
CA GLU A 127 -20.25 -3.97 -2.53
C GLU A 127 -21.48 -4.07 -1.62
N LYS A 128 -21.46 -4.96 -0.62
CA LYS A 128 -22.63 -5.31 0.21
C LYS A 128 -22.68 -4.51 1.51
N ASP A 129 -21.64 -4.59 2.34
CA ASP A 129 -21.66 -4.01 3.68
C ASP A 129 -21.48 -2.49 3.66
N ALA A 130 -20.71 -1.98 2.70
CA ALA A 130 -20.53 -0.55 2.45
C ALA A 130 -21.56 0.02 1.46
N ALA A 131 -22.60 -0.73 1.05
CA ALA A 131 -23.58 -0.27 0.05
C ALA A 131 -24.25 1.07 0.41
N ARG A 132 -24.45 1.31 1.71
CA ARG A 132 -25.06 2.52 2.26
C ARG A 132 -24.11 3.72 2.35
N LEU A 133 -22.81 3.52 2.16
CA LEU A 133 -21.80 4.57 2.21
C LEU A 133 -21.71 5.28 0.85
N ASP A 134 -21.51 6.59 0.88
CA ASP A 134 -21.21 7.37 -0.31
C ASP A 134 -19.80 7.04 -0.84
N GLU A 135 -19.53 7.38 -2.10
CA GLU A 135 -18.22 7.07 -2.71
C GLU A 135 -17.06 7.68 -1.92
N LYS A 136 -17.25 8.88 -1.34
CA LYS A 136 -16.22 9.55 -0.54
C LYS A 136 -15.91 8.80 0.74
N ALA A 137 -16.92 8.26 1.44
CA ALA A 137 -16.70 7.39 2.61
C ALA A 137 -16.02 6.08 2.21
N LYS A 138 -16.38 5.47 1.07
CA LYS A 138 -15.71 4.26 0.56
C LYS A 138 -14.22 4.52 0.26
N ILE A 139 -13.91 5.63 -0.41
CA ILE A 139 -12.51 6.04 -0.67
C ILE A 139 -11.78 6.29 0.65
N ARG A 140 -12.37 7.03 1.59
CA ARG A 140 -11.78 7.25 2.93
C ARG A 140 -11.48 5.93 3.66
N LEU A 141 -12.41 4.97 3.62
CA LEU A 141 -12.24 3.66 4.24
C LEU A 141 -11.07 2.90 3.60
N LEU A 142 -11.00 2.92 2.27
CA LEU A 142 -9.93 2.27 1.51
C LEU A 142 -8.56 2.87 1.82
N LEU A 143 -8.44 4.21 1.76
CA LEU A 143 -7.17 4.91 2.01
C LEU A 143 -6.72 4.77 3.47
N ARG A 144 -7.66 4.74 4.43
CA ARG A 144 -7.35 4.46 5.85
C ARG A 144 -6.75 3.07 6.07
N LYS A 145 -6.90 2.15 5.12
CA LYS A 145 -6.41 0.77 5.21
C LYS A 145 -5.17 0.51 4.38
N LEU A 146 -4.63 1.53 3.72
CA LEU A 146 -3.29 1.48 3.17
C LEU A 146 -2.26 1.70 4.29
N GLY A 147 -1.13 1.01 4.21
CA GLY A 147 0.03 1.31 5.02
C GLY A 147 0.55 2.73 4.75
N MET A 148 1.42 3.20 5.64
CA MET A 148 1.95 4.57 5.59
C MET A 148 2.66 4.87 4.26
N GLU A 149 3.54 3.97 3.84
CA GLU A 149 4.32 4.13 2.60
C GLU A 149 3.44 4.07 1.35
N GLU A 150 2.45 3.16 1.35
CA GLU A 150 1.51 3.02 0.23
C GLU A 150 0.60 4.24 0.12
N HIS A 151 0.13 4.75 1.26
CA HIS A 151 -0.69 5.96 1.29
C HIS A 151 0.10 7.18 0.78
N GLU A 152 1.35 7.35 1.20
CA GLU A 152 2.23 8.42 0.73
C GLU A 152 2.51 8.32 -0.77
N ARG A 153 2.79 7.11 -1.28
CA ARG A 153 3.03 6.87 -2.70
C ARG A 153 1.79 7.18 -3.54
N TYR A 154 0.61 6.75 -3.10
CA TYR A 154 -0.65 7.08 -3.78
C TYR A 154 -0.89 8.60 -3.78
N THR A 155 -0.73 9.25 -2.62
CA THR A 155 -0.95 10.70 -2.47
C THR A 155 0.00 11.50 -3.37
N SER A 156 1.26 11.08 -3.45
CA SER A 156 2.27 11.71 -4.32
C SER A 156 1.95 11.51 -5.80
N PHE A 157 1.41 10.34 -6.18
CA PHE A 157 1.07 10.02 -7.56
C PHE A 157 -0.11 10.82 -8.11
N ILE A 158 -1.11 11.13 -7.28
CA ILE A 158 -2.31 11.85 -7.73
C ILE A 158 -2.11 13.37 -7.80
N LEU A 159 -0.96 13.90 -7.37
CA LEU A 159 -0.69 15.35 -7.42
C LEU A 159 -0.77 15.91 -8.85
N PRO A 160 -1.31 17.12 -9.05
CA PRO A 160 -1.81 18.07 -8.03
C PRO A 160 -3.28 17.85 -7.61
N GLN A 161 -3.95 16.79 -8.07
CA GLN A 161 -5.36 16.54 -7.76
C GLN A 161 -5.55 16.11 -6.30
N VAL A 162 -6.67 16.49 -5.69
CA VAL A 162 -7.00 16.07 -4.33
C VAL A 162 -7.73 14.73 -4.40
N SER A 163 -7.44 13.80 -3.47
CA SER A 163 -8.04 12.45 -3.41
C SER A 163 -9.58 12.39 -3.41
N LYS A 164 -10.25 13.54 -3.27
CA LYS A 164 -11.71 13.71 -3.31
C LYS A 164 -12.30 13.91 -4.71
N ASP A 165 -11.44 14.06 -5.72
CA ASP A 165 -11.84 14.32 -7.12
C ASP A 165 -11.95 13.03 -7.96
N PHE A 166 -11.64 11.87 -7.36
CA PHE A 166 -11.65 10.57 -8.02
C PHE A 166 -12.90 9.77 -7.65
N SER A 167 -13.47 9.05 -8.61
CA SER A 167 -14.49 8.02 -8.32
C SER A 167 -13.87 6.84 -7.57
N PHE A 168 -14.70 6.05 -6.87
CA PHE A 168 -14.19 4.88 -6.15
C PHE A 168 -13.48 3.90 -7.10
N SER A 169 -14.08 3.66 -8.29
CA SER A 169 -13.48 2.82 -9.33
C SER A 169 -12.11 3.33 -9.78
N LYS A 170 -12.00 4.63 -10.08
CA LYS A 170 -10.73 5.21 -10.56
C LYS A 170 -9.64 5.12 -9.49
N THR A 171 -9.99 5.29 -8.21
CA THR A 171 -9.05 5.08 -7.10
C THR A 171 -8.58 3.64 -7.01
N VAL A 172 -9.51 2.66 -7.10
CA VAL A 172 -9.17 1.23 -7.11
C VAL A 172 -8.25 0.89 -8.28
N ASP A 173 -8.53 1.39 -9.49
CA ASP A 173 -7.71 1.13 -10.68
C ASP A 173 -6.33 1.78 -10.57
N THR A 174 -6.24 2.98 -10.02
CA THR A 174 -4.97 3.66 -9.74
C THR A 174 -4.13 2.85 -8.74
N LEU A 175 -4.75 2.36 -7.66
CA LEU A 175 -4.06 1.52 -6.66
C LEU A 175 -3.64 0.16 -7.24
N LYS A 176 -4.46 -0.46 -8.10
CA LYS A 176 -4.09 -1.68 -8.83
C LYS A 176 -2.89 -1.46 -9.75
N SER A 177 -2.79 -0.28 -10.37
CA SER A 177 -1.66 0.09 -11.23
C SER A 177 -0.39 0.35 -10.42
N LEU A 178 -0.48 1.13 -9.33
CA LEU A 178 0.67 1.48 -8.48
C LEU A 178 1.23 0.30 -7.68
N PHE A 179 0.34 -0.57 -7.20
CA PHE A 179 0.66 -1.70 -6.33
C PHE A 179 0.30 -3.03 -7.00
N GLY A 180 0.45 -3.07 -8.32
CA GLY A 180 0.23 -4.25 -9.15
C GLY A 180 1.42 -5.21 -9.13
N ALA A 181 1.29 -6.29 -9.89
CA ALA A 181 2.42 -7.15 -10.18
C ALA A 181 3.42 -6.38 -11.06
N GLN A 182 4.70 -6.35 -10.65
CA GLN A 182 5.78 -5.74 -11.44
C GLN A 182 6.24 -6.61 -12.61
N GLU A 183 5.76 -7.86 -12.65
CA GLU A 183 6.25 -8.87 -13.56
C GLU A 183 5.43 -8.92 -14.83
N SER A 184 6.11 -9.06 -15.96
CA SER A 184 5.44 -9.20 -17.24
C SER A 184 4.69 -10.53 -17.35
N LEU A 185 3.72 -10.60 -18.28
CA LEU A 185 2.98 -11.83 -18.53
C LEU A 185 3.91 -12.97 -18.95
N VAL A 186 4.95 -12.67 -19.75
CA VAL A 186 5.99 -13.65 -20.12
C VAL A 186 6.72 -14.16 -18.89
N SER A 187 7.15 -13.28 -17.97
CA SER A 187 7.84 -13.70 -16.75
C SER A 187 7.00 -14.66 -15.90
N ARG A 188 5.70 -14.37 -15.73
CA ARG A 188 4.77 -15.26 -15.02
C ARG A 188 4.61 -16.59 -15.74
N ARG A 189 4.43 -16.55 -17.07
CA ARG A 189 4.30 -17.75 -17.91
C ARG A 189 5.54 -18.63 -17.81
N TYR A 190 6.73 -18.03 -17.87
CA TYR A 190 8.00 -18.73 -17.70
C TYR A 190 8.14 -19.37 -16.33
N ARG A 191 7.87 -18.63 -15.24
CA ARG A 191 7.99 -19.18 -13.89
C ARG A 191 7.07 -20.39 -13.68
N CYS A 192 5.85 -20.35 -14.22
CA CYS A 192 4.93 -21.49 -14.19
C CYS A 192 5.53 -22.73 -14.86
N LEU A 193 6.23 -22.58 -15.99
CA LEU A 193 6.87 -23.71 -16.69
C LEU A 193 8.11 -24.24 -15.94
N GLN A 194 8.63 -23.49 -14.98
CA GLN A 194 9.78 -23.86 -14.17
C GLN A 194 9.43 -24.44 -12.80
N ILE A 195 8.16 -24.47 -12.40
CA ILE A 195 7.80 -24.95 -11.07
C ILE A 195 8.14 -26.43 -10.93
N THR A 196 8.84 -26.76 -9.85
CA THR A 196 9.14 -28.12 -9.44
C THR A 196 8.75 -28.29 -7.98
N LYS A 197 8.36 -29.50 -7.58
CA LYS A 197 8.03 -29.81 -6.19
C LYS A 197 9.30 -29.76 -5.35
N GLN A 198 9.24 -29.06 -4.22
CA GLN A 198 10.37 -29.02 -3.29
C GLN A 198 10.45 -30.31 -2.44
N PRO A 199 11.65 -30.72 -1.98
CA PRO A 199 11.79 -31.92 -1.15
C PRO A 199 10.99 -31.87 0.15
N THR A 200 10.87 -30.69 0.76
CA THR A 200 10.19 -30.44 2.04
C THR A 200 8.70 -30.12 1.91
N GLU A 201 8.19 -29.93 0.69
CA GLU A 201 6.81 -29.53 0.42
C GLU A 201 5.90 -30.76 0.35
N ASP A 202 4.71 -30.71 0.94
CA ASP A 202 3.72 -31.77 0.80
C ASP A 202 2.97 -31.68 -0.55
N HIS A 203 2.28 -32.76 -0.92
CA HIS A 203 1.60 -32.84 -2.22
C HIS A 203 0.44 -31.85 -2.37
N VAL A 204 -0.28 -31.54 -1.28
CA VAL A 204 -1.41 -30.61 -1.31
C VAL A 204 -0.90 -29.19 -1.49
N SER A 205 0.12 -28.79 -0.73
CA SER A 205 0.78 -27.48 -0.90
C SER A 205 1.33 -27.31 -2.31
N TYR A 206 1.97 -28.35 -2.86
CA TYR A 206 2.44 -28.32 -4.25
C TYR A 206 1.30 -28.16 -5.26
N ALA A 207 0.19 -28.91 -5.10
CA ALA A 207 -0.98 -28.78 -5.96
C ALA A 207 -1.61 -27.37 -5.91
N CYS A 208 -1.71 -26.79 -4.71
CA CYS A 208 -2.16 -25.41 -4.51
C CYS A 208 -1.25 -24.41 -5.24
N ARG A 209 0.07 -24.61 -5.16
CA ARG A 209 1.06 -23.79 -5.86
C ARG A 209 0.93 -23.93 -7.37
N VAL A 210 0.86 -25.15 -7.90
CA VAL A 210 0.63 -25.41 -9.34
C VAL A 210 -0.63 -24.69 -9.82
N ASN A 211 -1.75 -24.82 -9.10
CA ASN A 211 -3.00 -24.16 -9.49
C ASN A 211 -2.87 -22.63 -9.51
N LYS A 212 -2.25 -22.03 -8.47
CA LYS A 212 -2.00 -20.58 -8.43
C LYS A 212 -1.22 -20.10 -9.66
N PHE A 213 -0.12 -20.79 -9.97
CA PHE A 213 0.73 -20.47 -11.11
C PHE A 213 0.02 -20.65 -12.45
N CYS A 214 -0.79 -21.70 -12.63
CA CYS A 214 -1.56 -21.91 -13.85
C CYS A 214 -2.66 -20.87 -14.05
N VAL A 215 -3.27 -20.36 -12.97
CA VAL A 215 -4.22 -19.24 -13.04
C VAL A 215 -3.50 -17.96 -13.45
N GLU A 216 -2.33 -17.67 -12.86
CA GLU A 216 -1.50 -16.51 -13.22
C GLU A 216 -0.91 -16.59 -14.63
N PHE A 217 -0.67 -17.80 -15.14
CA PHE A 217 -0.25 -18.08 -16.52
C PHE A 217 -1.31 -17.67 -17.56
N ASP A 218 -2.58 -17.62 -17.15
CA ASP A 218 -3.75 -17.33 -17.98
C ASP A 218 -3.86 -18.27 -19.21
N LEU A 219 -3.74 -19.58 -18.95
CA LEU A 219 -3.65 -20.62 -19.99
C LEU A 219 -4.82 -20.59 -20.97
N LYS A 220 -6.01 -20.20 -20.50
CA LYS A 220 -7.23 -20.13 -21.33
C LYS A 220 -7.15 -19.10 -22.44
N LYS A 221 -6.37 -18.02 -22.24
CA LYS A 221 -6.18 -16.97 -23.26
C LYS A 221 -4.96 -17.20 -24.13
N LEU A 222 -4.14 -18.20 -23.83
CA LEU A 222 -2.95 -18.51 -24.61
C LEU A 222 -3.34 -19.29 -25.87
N SER A 223 -3.12 -18.70 -27.04
CA SER A 223 -3.27 -19.39 -28.32
C SER A 223 -2.16 -20.44 -28.52
N GLU A 224 -2.41 -21.39 -29.42
CA GLU A 224 -1.41 -22.42 -29.78
C GLU A 224 -0.13 -21.79 -30.35
N ASP A 225 -0.27 -20.74 -31.16
CA ASP A 225 0.86 -20.06 -31.79
C ASP A 225 1.65 -19.18 -30.82
N GLU A 226 1.01 -18.51 -29.86
CA GLU A 226 1.71 -17.85 -28.76
C GLU A 226 2.47 -18.88 -27.91
N PHE A 227 1.88 -20.05 -27.64
CA PHE A 227 2.57 -21.10 -26.89
C PHE A 227 3.81 -21.60 -27.64
N LYS A 228 3.70 -21.89 -28.95
CA LYS A 228 4.84 -22.26 -29.80
C LYS A 228 5.92 -21.18 -29.78
N SER A 229 5.53 -19.91 -29.92
CA SER A 229 6.42 -18.76 -29.89
C SER A 229 7.15 -18.62 -28.55
N LEU A 230 6.43 -18.81 -27.44
CA LEU A 230 7.01 -18.83 -26.10
C LEU A 230 8.06 -19.96 -25.99
N ILE A 231 7.69 -21.20 -26.36
CA ILE A 231 8.63 -22.35 -26.33
C ILE A 231 9.88 -22.08 -27.17
N TYR A 232 9.72 -21.48 -28.36
CA TYR A 232 10.85 -21.10 -29.21
C TYR A 232 11.81 -20.15 -28.48
N VAL A 233 11.29 -19.06 -27.92
CA VAL A 233 12.12 -18.07 -27.20
C VAL A 233 12.77 -18.65 -25.95
N LEU A 234 12.07 -19.52 -25.22
CA LEU A 234 12.62 -20.21 -24.04
C LEU A 234 13.75 -21.21 -24.39
N GLY A 235 13.80 -21.66 -25.64
CA GLY A 235 14.88 -22.50 -26.17
C GLY A 235 16.19 -21.74 -26.42
N LEU A 236 16.11 -20.43 -26.65
CA LEU A 236 17.28 -19.57 -26.89
C LEU A 236 18.00 -19.29 -25.58
N LYS A 237 18.89 -20.19 -25.14
CA LYS A 237 19.59 -20.07 -23.84
C LYS A 237 21.00 -19.47 -23.94
N SER A 238 21.57 -19.40 -25.13
CA SER A 238 22.92 -18.86 -25.33
C SER A 238 22.97 -17.36 -25.05
N GLU A 239 24.15 -16.87 -24.64
CA GLU A 239 24.42 -15.43 -24.49
C GLU A 239 24.44 -14.73 -25.85
N SER A 240 24.82 -15.43 -26.93
CA SER A 240 24.74 -14.92 -28.31
C SER A 240 23.34 -14.47 -28.71
N ASP A 241 22.33 -15.11 -28.10
CA ASP A 241 20.93 -14.90 -28.42
C ASP A 241 20.27 -13.91 -27.47
N ALA A 242 20.99 -13.32 -26.51
CA ALA A 242 20.40 -12.47 -25.46
C ALA A 242 19.60 -11.30 -26.06
N GLU A 243 20.18 -10.58 -27.01
CA GLU A 243 19.51 -9.46 -27.68
C GLU A 243 18.32 -9.92 -28.54
N ILE A 244 18.47 -11.04 -29.25
CA ILE A 244 17.40 -11.61 -30.07
C ILE A 244 16.23 -12.03 -29.16
N ARG A 245 16.53 -12.74 -28.07
CA ARG A 245 15.58 -13.15 -27.04
C ARG A 245 14.81 -11.94 -26.49
N THR A 246 15.49 -10.86 -26.11
CA THR A 246 14.81 -9.64 -25.65
C THR A 246 13.88 -9.05 -26.72
N ARG A 247 14.30 -8.96 -27.98
CA ARG A 247 13.47 -8.44 -29.07
C ARG A 247 12.25 -9.32 -29.37
N LEU A 248 12.42 -10.63 -29.37
CA LEU A 248 11.33 -11.58 -29.59
C LEU A 248 10.32 -11.54 -28.43
N LEU A 249 10.79 -11.39 -27.19
CA LEU A 249 9.91 -11.20 -26.03
C LEU A 249 9.05 -9.94 -26.16
N THR A 250 9.64 -8.81 -26.56
CA THR A 250 8.87 -7.58 -26.83
C THR A 250 7.82 -7.81 -27.91
N LYS A 251 8.17 -8.48 -29.02
CA LYS A 251 7.23 -8.78 -30.10
C LYS A 251 6.05 -9.64 -29.64
N ILE A 252 6.31 -10.65 -28.81
CA ILE A 252 5.25 -11.52 -28.24
C ILE A 252 4.34 -10.73 -27.30
N GLU A 253 4.87 -9.78 -26.53
CA GLU A 253 4.07 -8.94 -25.64
C GLU A 253 3.21 -7.90 -26.41
N GLU A 254 3.72 -7.37 -27.52
CA GLU A 254 3.01 -6.37 -28.34
C GLU A 254 1.98 -6.99 -29.30
N GLN A 255 2.15 -8.25 -29.71
CA GLN A 255 1.35 -8.93 -30.73
C GLN A 255 0.75 -10.23 -30.19
N PRO A 256 -0.46 -10.19 -29.60
CA PRO A 256 -1.12 -11.35 -28.97
C PRO A 256 -1.43 -12.53 -29.92
N GLU A 257 -1.35 -12.32 -31.24
CA GLU A 257 -1.58 -13.36 -32.26
C GLU A 257 -0.33 -13.62 -33.11
N VAL A 258 0.87 -13.41 -32.53
CA VAL A 258 2.12 -13.66 -33.25
C VAL A 258 2.27 -15.16 -33.56
N THR A 259 2.53 -15.48 -34.82
CA THR A 259 2.79 -16.86 -35.23
C THR A 259 4.25 -17.23 -35.04
N LEU A 260 4.52 -18.53 -34.86
CA LEU A 260 5.90 -19.02 -34.80
C LEU A 260 6.71 -18.65 -36.06
N GLN A 261 6.05 -18.61 -37.22
CA GLN A 261 6.67 -18.17 -38.46
C GLN A 261 7.09 -16.69 -38.39
N GLN A 262 6.24 -15.81 -37.89
CA GLN A 262 6.59 -14.39 -37.74
C GLN A 262 7.71 -14.18 -36.72
N VAL A 263 7.79 -15.02 -35.68
CA VAL A 263 8.90 -15.02 -34.72
C VAL A 263 10.21 -15.45 -35.38
N SER A 264 10.19 -16.50 -36.21
CA SER A 264 11.39 -16.98 -36.90
C SER A 264 11.87 -16.02 -37.99
N GLU A 265 10.95 -15.40 -38.73
CA GLU A 265 11.24 -14.34 -39.70
C GLU A 265 11.88 -13.13 -39.02
N GLU A 266 11.37 -12.71 -37.86
CA GLU A 266 11.96 -11.62 -37.09
C GLU A 266 13.36 -11.98 -36.58
N CYS A 267 13.57 -13.21 -36.10
CA CYS A 267 14.89 -13.70 -35.73
C CYS A 267 15.89 -13.60 -36.89
N GLN A 268 15.49 -14.07 -38.08
CA GLN A 268 16.33 -13.99 -39.28
C GLN A 268 16.63 -12.54 -39.67
N ARG A 269 15.62 -11.65 -39.59
CA ARG A 269 15.80 -10.21 -39.83
C ARG A 269 16.81 -9.60 -38.88
N LEU A 270 16.75 -9.93 -37.59
CA LEU A 270 17.70 -9.45 -36.58
C LEU A 270 19.12 -9.98 -36.83
N LEU A 271 19.27 -11.24 -37.24
CA LEU A 271 20.57 -11.80 -37.62
C LEU A 271 21.18 -11.07 -38.82
N ASN A 272 20.38 -10.78 -39.84
CA ASN A 272 20.83 -10.01 -41.00
C ASN A 272 21.26 -8.60 -40.58
N LEU A 273 20.49 -7.92 -39.72
CA LEU A 273 20.84 -6.59 -39.22
C LEU A 273 22.13 -6.58 -38.39
N LYS A 274 22.38 -7.63 -37.59
CA LYS A 274 23.66 -7.78 -36.88
C LYS A 274 24.83 -7.90 -37.86
N HIS A 275 24.65 -8.67 -38.93
CA HIS A 275 25.65 -8.79 -39.98
C HIS A 275 25.89 -7.44 -40.69
N ASP A 276 24.83 -6.74 -41.07
CA ASP A 276 24.92 -5.43 -41.73
C ASP A 276 25.60 -4.38 -40.83
N THR A 277 25.30 -4.39 -39.52
CA THR A 277 25.94 -3.50 -38.55
C THR A 277 27.44 -3.77 -38.47
N ALA A 278 27.86 -5.03 -38.38
CA ALA A 278 29.27 -5.40 -38.37
C ALA A 278 29.98 -5.02 -39.69
N MET A 279 29.28 -5.11 -40.83
CA MET A 279 29.79 -4.66 -42.12
C MET A 279 30.05 -3.14 -42.14
N ILE A 280 29.12 -2.35 -41.60
CA ILE A 280 29.25 -0.89 -41.53
C ILE A 280 30.36 -0.48 -40.55
N GLU A 281 30.42 -1.11 -39.37
CA GLU A 281 31.45 -0.83 -38.36
C GLU A 281 32.85 -1.17 -38.86
N SER A 282 32.99 -2.28 -39.59
CA SER A 282 34.27 -2.65 -40.21
C SER A 282 34.70 -1.67 -41.30
N HIS A 283 33.77 -1.17 -42.12
CA HIS A 283 34.04 -0.09 -43.09
C HIS A 283 34.41 1.24 -42.41
N SER A 284 33.82 1.55 -41.25
CA SER A 284 34.17 2.76 -40.49
C SER A 284 35.60 2.73 -39.93
N MET A 285 36.18 1.54 -39.71
CA MET A 285 37.57 1.40 -39.25
C MET A 285 38.61 1.43 -40.39
N GLU A 286 38.20 1.29 -41.65
CA GLU A 286 39.11 1.37 -42.81
C GLU A 286 39.43 2.81 -43.26
N VAL A 287 38.75 3.83 -42.73
CA VAL A 287 38.95 5.23 -43.14
C VAL A 287 40.25 5.87 -42.61
N ASN A 288 41.05 5.19 -41.78
CA ASN A 288 42.36 5.68 -41.31
C ASN A 288 43.53 4.70 -41.50
N LYS A 289 43.59 3.99 -42.63
CA LYS A 289 44.89 3.49 -43.15
C LYS A 289 45.27 4.26 -44.40
N VAL A 290 45.95 5.40 -44.22
CA VAL A 290 46.81 5.97 -45.29
C VAL A 290 48.02 5.02 -45.43
N GLN A 291 47.80 3.89 -46.10
CA GLN A 291 48.88 3.01 -46.50
C GLN A 291 49.53 3.62 -47.74
N GLN A 292 50.62 4.35 -47.52
CA GLN A 292 51.47 4.89 -48.56
C GLN A 292 52.20 3.72 -49.26
N GLN A 293 51.51 3.01 -50.16
CA GLN A 293 52.15 1.98 -50.98
C GLN A 293 52.67 2.56 -52.29
N ARG A 294 54.00 2.67 -52.32
CA ARG A 294 54.84 2.85 -53.49
C ARG A 294 54.48 1.82 -54.56
N PHE A 295 54.03 2.30 -55.72
CA PHE A 295 53.90 1.49 -56.93
C PHE A 295 55.26 0.90 -57.32
N ASN A 296 55.36 -0.44 -57.30
CA ASN A 296 56.45 -1.18 -57.92
C ASN A 296 55.87 -1.93 -59.13
N ARG A 297 56.06 -1.40 -60.34
CA ARG A 297 55.80 -2.15 -61.58
C ARG A 297 57.10 -2.85 -61.99
N GLN A 298 57.08 -4.16 -61.85
CA GLN A 298 58.11 -5.09 -62.32
C GLN A 298 58.00 -5.22 -63.85
N TRP A 299 59.07 -4.90 -64.58
CA TRP A 299 59.18 -5.14 -66.02
C TRP A 299 60.36 -6.10 -66.26
N GLU A 300 60.05 -7.29 -66.78
CA GLU A 300 60.99 -8.29 -67.29
C GLU A 300 61.88 -7.76 -68.42
N LYS A 301 63.19 -8.02 -68.38
CA LYS A 301 64.05 -7.94 -69.58
C LYS A 301 65.02 -9.12 -69.62
N LYS A 302 64.93 -9.93 -70.67
CA LYS A 302 65.99 -10.85 -71.09
C LYS A 302 66.77 -10.27 -72.27
N LYS A 303 68.11 -10.30 -72.10
CA LYS A 303 69.18 -10.58 -73.08
C LYS A 303 69.48 -9.54 -74.18
N ASP A 304 70.73 -9.22 -74.54
CA ASP A 304 72.01 -9.93 -74.43
C ASP A 304 73.24 -8.98 -74.58
N ARG A 305 74.42 -9.50 -74.17
CA ARG A 305 75.83 -9.23 -74.57
C ARG A 305 76.73 -8.26 -73.74
N SER A 306 77.79 -8.90 -73.23
CA SER A 306 79.01 -8.52 -72.49
C SER A 306 80.01 -7.61 -73.27
N PRO A 307 81.26 -7.36 -72.81
CA PRO A 307 81.86 -7.22 -71.47
C PRO A 307 82.69 -5.89 -71.29
N SER A 308 83.20 -5.65 -70.06
CA SER A 308 84.21 -4.63 -69.63
C SER A 308 85.46 -4.50 -70.55
N PRO A 309 86.36 -3.46 -70.51
CA PRO A 309 86.87 -2.77 -69.30
C PRO A 309 87.35 -1.29 -69.43
N SER A 310 87.78 -0.71 -68.28
CA SER A 310 88.82 0.33 -68.08
C SER A 310 88.80 1.67 -68.86
N ALA A 311 88.77 2.80 -68.14
CA ALA A 311 89.78 3.89 -68.26
C ALA A 311 89.35 5.15 -67.49
N GLN A 312 90.35 5.74 -66.83
CA GLN A 312 90.37 7.11 -66.34
C GLN A 312 90.08 8.09 -67.49
N ASN A 313 89.23 9.10 -67.27
CA ASN A 313 89.56 10.50 -67.56
C ASN A 313 88.43 11.45 -67.20
N GLY A 314 88.82 12.62 -66.72
CA GLY A 314 87.98 13.60 -66.05
C GLY A 314 86.84 14.14 -66.90
N ILE A 315 85.63 14.06 -66.35
CA ILE A 315 84.48 14.86 -66.76
C ILE A 315 84.03 15.60 -65.50
N LYS A 316 84.23 16.91 -65.47
CA LYS A 316 83.80 17.79 -64.36
C LYS A 316 82.32 17.54 -64.07
N ARG A 317 82.02 17.01 -62.88
CA ARG A 317 80.64 16.81 -62.42
C ARG A 317 79.98 18.19 -62.34
N ARG A 318 78.94 18.44 -63.13
CA ARG A 318 78.09 19.63 -62.97
C ARG A 318 77.10 19.41 -61.83
N ALA A 319 76.99 20.39 -60.94
CA ALA A 319 76.00 20.38 -59.87
C ALA A 319 74.59 20.33 -60.46
N LYS A 320 73.78 19.37 -60.03
CA LYS A 320 72.40 19.18 -60.52
C LYS A 320 71.39 20.12 -59.84
N LYS A 321 71.82 20.89 -58.84
CA LYS A 321 71.02 21.89 -58.11
C LYS A 321 71.90 23.09 -57.75
N PRO A 322 71.33 24.31 -57.69
CA PRO A 322 72.08 25.48 -57.26
C PRO A 322 72.53 25.34 -55.80
N CYS A 323 73.72 25.87 -55.49
CA CYS A 323 74.26 25.93 -54.15
C CYS A 323 73.30 26.73 -53.25
N TRP A 324 72.96 26.19 -52.09
CA TRP A 324 72.00 26.79 -51.18
C TRP A 324 72.55 27.98 -50.39
N LEU A 325 73.87 28.24 -50.46
CA LEU A 325 74.50 29.41 -49.82
C LEU A 325 74.43 30.66 -50.70
N CYS A 326 74.76 30.55 -51.99
CA CYS A 326 74.88 31.70 -52.90
C CYS A 326 74.00 31.61 -54.17
N GLY A 327 73.25 30.52 -54.34
CA GLY A 327 72.33 30.32 -55.48
C GLY A 327 72.98 29.93 -56.81
N SER A 328 74.31 29.85 -56.90
CA SER A 328 75.02 29.53 -58.14
C SER A 328 75.28 28.02 -58.35
N MET A 329 75.50 27.58 -59.59
CA MET A 329 75.54 26.15 -59.96
C MET A 329 76.92 25.50 -59.71
N HIS A 330 77.24 25.25 -58.44
CA HIS A 330 78.42 24.49 -57.97
C HIS A 330 78.07 23.61 -56.76
N PHE A 331 78.96 22.68 -56.38
CA PHE A 331 78.82 21.95 -55.12
C PHE A 331 79.22 22.87 -53.96
N ARG A 332 78.56 22.71 -52.80
CA ARG A 332 78.78 23.56 -51.61
C ARG A 332 80.25 23.62 -51.18
N GLU A 333 80.98 22.53 -51.38
CA GLU A 333 82.41 22.40 -51.06
C GLU A 333 83.30 23.36 -51.85
N ASP A 334 82.84 23.81 -53.03
CA ASP A 334 83.56 24.72 -53.93
C ASP A 334 82.98 26.16 -53.90
N CYS A 335 82.33 26.55 -52.80
CA CYS A 335 81.60 27.82 -52.68
C CYS A 335 82.45 28.91 -52.02
N ASP A 336 82.87 29.91 -52.80
CA ASP A 336 83.71 31.05 -52.33
C ASP A 336 83.07 31.91 -51.21
N TYR A 337 81.76 31.78 -50.99
CA TYR A 337 81.04 32.43 -49.89
C TYR A 337 81.32 31.83 -48.50
N LEU A 338 82.13 30.77 -48.42
CA LEU A 338 82.52 30.15 -47.14
C LEU A 338 83.68 30.87 -46.44
N ASP A 339 84.45 31.70 -47.14
CA ASP A 339 85.64 32.40 -46.60
C ASP A 339 85.43 33.92 -46.37
N HIS A 340 84.19 34.38 -46.22
CA HIS A 340 83.86 35.78 -45.90
C HIS A 340 82.91 35.94 -44.71
#